data_AF-A0A2J8URU5-F1
#
_entry.id   AF-A0A2J8URU5-F1
#
_cell.length_a   1.000
_cell.length_b   1.000
_cell.length_c   1.000
_cell.angle_alpha   90.00
_cell.angle_beta   90.00
_cell.angle_gamma   90.00
#
_symmetry.space_group_name_H-M   'P 1'
#
loop_
_entity.id
_entity.type
_entity.pdbx_description
1 polymer ?
#
loop_
_entity_poly.entity_id
_entity_poly.type
_entity_poly.pdbx_seq_one_letter_code
_entity_poly.pdbx_strand_id
1 'polypeptide(L)'
;MLDLLEDFLEYEGYKYERIDGGITGGLRQEAIDRFNAPGAQQFCFLLSTRAGGLGINLATADTVIIYDSDWNPHNDIQVCAAAAHHPPRGPLIPGLRPSAAPTASARTRR
;
A
#
# COMPACT_ATOMS: atom_id res chain seq x y z
N MET A 1 -0.39 -17.35 -2.87
CA MET A 1 -1.33 -16.36 -3.48
C MET A 1 -0.56 -15.19 -4.04
N LEU A 2 0.27 -14.51 -3.25
CA LEU A 2 1.16 -13.45 -3.75
C LEU A 2 2.05 -13.92 -4.91
N ASP A 3 2.49 -15.18 -4.89
CA ASP A 3 3.31 -15.77 -5.97
C ASP A 3 2.59 -15.78 -7.33
N LEU A 4 1.27 -16.01 -7.35
CA LEU A 4 0.50 -15.98 -8.59
C LEU A 4 0.34 -14.56 -9.13
N LEU A 5 0.19 -13.58 -8.23
CA LEU A 5 0.16 -12.17 -8.61
C LEU A 5 1.53 -11.70 -9.11
N GLU A 6 2.60 -12.24 -8.54
CA GLU A 6 3.97 -12.02 -8.97
C GLU A 6 4.17 -12.48 -10.43
N ASP A 7 3.86 -13.75 -10.71
CA ASP A 7 3.92 -14.32 -12.06
C ASP A 7 3.12 -13.49 -13.08
N PHE A 8 1.93 -13.02 -12.67
CA PHE A 8 1.08 -12.18 -13.52
C PHE A 8 1.71 -10.81 -13.82
N LEU A 9 2.26 -10.15 -12.81
CA LEU A 9 2.90 -8.84 -12.99
C LEU A 9 4.16 -8.94 -13.83
N GLU A 10 4.95 -10.01 -13.65
CA GLU A 10 6.11 -10.29 -14.49
C GLU A 10 5.71 -10.52 -15.95
N TYR A 11 4.66 -11.32 -16.18
CA TYR A 11 4.13 -11.58 -17.51
C TYR A 11 3.66 -10.31 -18.23
N GLU A 12 2.97 -9.41 -17.52
CA GLU A 12 2.51 -8.12 -18.05
C GLU A 12 3.63 -7.05 -18.10
N GLY A 13 4.81 -7.34 -17.54
CA GLY A 13 5.95 -6.43 -17.52
C GLY A 13 5.83 -5.27 -16.53
N TYR A 14 4.97 -5.39 -15.52
CA TYR A 14 4.84 -4.40 -14.46
C TYR A 14 5.89 -4.61 -13.38
N LYS A 15 6.60 -3.53 -13.01
CA LYS A 15 7.54 -3.56 -11.88
C LYS A 15 6.78 -3.50 -10.56
N TYR A 16 7.25 -4.21 -9.55
CA TYR A 16 6.64 -4.25 -8.23
C TYR A 16 7.70 -4.36 -7.12
N GLU A 17 7.30 -4.06 -5.90
CA GLU A 17 8.00 -4.50 -4.69
C GLU A 17 7.13 -5.52 -3.94
N ARG A 18 7.75 -6.38 -3.14
CA ARG A 18 7.04 -7.39 -2.34
C ARG A 18 7.58 -7.43 -0.91
N ILE A 19 6.68 -7.46 0.07
CA ILE A 19 6.99 -7.83 1.46
C ILE A 19 6.04 -8.92 1.93
N ASP A 20 6.63 -10.04 2.37
CA ASP A 20 5.92 -11.11 3.07
C ASP A 20 6.65 -11.51 4.37
N GLY A 21 6.22 -12.61 4.98
CA GLY A 21 6.78 -13.11 6.24
C GLY A 21 8.24 -13.60 6.16
N GLY A 22 8.79 -13.79 4.94
CA GLY A 22 10.17 -14.19 4.74
C GLY A 22 11.17 -13.03 4.74
N ILE A 23 10.70 -11.79 4.54
CA ILE A 23 11.58 -10.61 4.46
C ILE A 23 11.81 -10.01 5.84
N THR A 24 13.09 -9.96 6.23
CA THR A 24 13.54 -9.51 7.56
C THR A 24 14.27 -8.17 7.51
N GLY A 25 14.19 -7.42 8.62
CA GLY A 25 15.07 -6.29 8.93
C GLY A 25 15.18 -5.23 7.83
N GLY A 26 16.42 -4.93 7.43
CA GLY A 26 16.75 -3.83 6.51
C GLY A 26 16.16 -3.95 5.11
N LEU A 27 16.04 -5.18 4.57
CA LEU A 27 15.47 -5.42 3.24
C LEU A 27 14.02 -4.93 3.13
N ARG A 28 13.28 -4.99 4.25
CA ARG A 28 11.93 -4.43 4.36
C ARG A 28 11.94 -2.92 4.14
N GLN A 29 12.83 -2.22 4.85
CA GLN A 29 12.93 -0.77 4.76
C GLN A 29 13.40 -0.34 3.37
N GLU A 30 14.38 -1.04 2.79
CA GLU A 30 14.85 -0.76 1.43
C GLU A 30 13.74 -0.89 0.38
N ALA A 31 12.86 -1.90 0.49
CA ALA A 31 11.71 -2.05 -0.40
C ALA A 31 10.73 -0.87 -0.26
N ILE A 32 10.45 -0.46 0.97
CA ILE A 32 9.60 0.72 1.26
C ILE A 32 10.22 1.99 0.68
N ASP A 33 11.52 2.18 0.84
CA ASP A 33 12.24 3.36 0.37
C ASP A 33 12.28 3.41 -1.16
N ARG A 34 12.48 2.27 -1.84
CA ARG A 34 12.42 2.18 -3.30
C ARG A 34 11.05 2.52 -3.84
N PHE A 35 9.98 2.02 -3.22
CA PHE A 35 8.61 2.32 -3.63
C PHE A 35 8.27 3.79 -3.42
N ASN A 36 8.69 4.38 -2.29
CA ASN A 36 8.45 5.79 -1.98
C ASN A 36 9.41 6.77 -2.69
N ALA A 37 10.41 6.26 -3.42
CA ALA A 37 11.40 7.11 -4.08
C ALA A 37 10.75 8.00 -5.15
N PRO A 38 11.21 9.26 -5.31
CA PRO A 38 10.71 10.12 -6.37
C PRO A 38 11.04 9.50 -7.74
N GLY A 39 10.01 9.32 -8.56
CA GLY A 39 10.16 8.67 -9.88
C GLY A 39 10.27 7.15 -9.84
N ALA A 40 9.90 6.51 -8.72
CA ALA A 40 9.75 5.07 -8.61
C ALA A 40 8.98 4.51 -9.82
N GLN A 41 9.51 3.42 -10.38
CA GLN A 41 8.95 2.77 -11.58
C GLN A 41 8.02 1.62 -11.21
N GLN A 42 7.96 1.27 -9.93
CA GLN A 42 7.15 0.20 -9.41
C GLN A 42 5.68 0.61 -9.43
N PHE A 43 4.87 -0.17 -10.12
CA PHE A 43 3.44 0.04 -10.30
C PHE A 43 2.66 -0.31 -9.03
N CYS A 44 3.04 -1.40 -8.36
CA CYS A 44 2.34 -1.87 -7.17
C CYS A 44 3.29 -2.40 -6.09
N PHE A 45 2.77 -2.47 -4.87
CA PHE A 45 3.43 -3.04 -3.72
C PHE A 45 2.64 -4.26 -3.24
N LEU A 46 3.21 -5.46 -3.39
CA LEU A 46 2.61 -6.69 -2.92
C LEU A 46 2.90 -6.87 -1.42
N LEU A 47 1.85 -7.00 -0.63
CA LEU A 47 1.96 -7.10 0.82
C LEU A 47 1.08 -8.23 1.34
N SER A 48 1.66 -9.10 2.17
CA SER A 48 0.84 -10.04 2.95
C SER A 48 0.20 -9.31 4.14
N THR A 49 -1.09 -9.55 4.42
CA THR A 49 -1.83 -8.92 5.53
C THR A 49 -1.14 -9.09 6.88
N ARG A 50 -0.53 -10.25 7.14
CA ARG A 50 0.28 -10.49 8.35
C ARG A 50 1.58 -9.69 8.39
N ALA A 51 2.25 -9.46 7.26
CA ALA A 51 3.45 -8.62 7.24
C ALA A 51 3.12 -7.12 7.29
N GLY A 52 1.91 -6.72 6.87
CA GLY A 52 1.44 -5.34 6.87
C GLY A 52 1.07 -4.78 8.25
N GLY A 53 0.67 -5.64 9.20
CA GLY A 53 0.33 -5.23 10.57
C GLY A 53 1.51 -4.79 11.46
N LEU A 54 2.71 -4.64 10.89
CA LEU A 54 3.93 -4.28 11.62
C LEU A 54 4.32 -2.79 11.49
N GLY A 55 3.43 -1.93 10.99
CA GLY A 55 3.68 -0.49 10.87
C GLY A 55 4.46 -0.10 9.62
N ILE A 56 3.99 -0.52 8.45
CA ILE A 56 4.51 -0.06 7.15
C ILE A 56 3.92 1.31 6.80
N ASN A 57 4.72 2.17 6.16
CA ASN A 57 4.29 3.47 5.64
C ASN A 57 4.54 3.55 4.13
N LEU A 58 3.50 3.30 3.33
CA LEU A 58 3.54 3.42 1.87
C LEU A 58 3.01 4.81 1.47
N ALA A 59 3.76 5.85 1.85
CA ALA A 59 3.34 7.24 1.69
C ALA A 59 3.01 7.63 0.25
N THR A 60 3.58 6.96 -0.75
CA THR A 60 3.30 7.25 -2.17
C THR A 60 2.12 6.47 -2.74
N ALA A 61 1.59 5.48 -2.02
CA ALA A 61 0.43 4.71 -2.45
C ALA A 61 -0.86 5.53 -2.29
N ASP A 62 -1.76 5.42 -3.27
CA ASP A 62 -3.07 6.07 -3.30
C ASP A 62 -4.22 5.05 -3.28
N THR A 63 -3.97 3.83 -3.76
CA THR A 63 -4.96 2.78 -3.93
C THR A 63 -4.56 1.52 -3.15
N VAL A 64 -5.53 0.97 -2.39
CA VAL A 64 -5.37 -0.30 -1.67
C VAL A 64 -6.39 -1.31 -2.18
N ILE A 65 -5.92 -2.51 -2.52
CA ILE A 65 -6.77 -3.64 -2.93
C ILE A 65 -6.53 -4.77 -1.93
N ILE A 66 -7.58 -5.18 -1.24
CA ILE A 66 -7.57 -6.38 -0.39
C ILE A 66 -8.08 -7.54 -1.24
N TYR A 67 -7.20 -8.49 -1.55
CA TYR A 67 -7.54 -9.66 -2.37
C TYR A 67 -8.17 -10.78 -1.54
N ASP A 68 -7.62 -11.02 -0.35
CA ASP A 68 -8.14 -11.98 0.62
C ASP A 68 -8.10 -11.30 2.00
N SER A 69 -9.26 -11.19 2.64
CA SER A 69 -9.38 -10.56 3.95
C SER A 69 -8.85 -11.49 5.03
N ASP A 70 -8.11 -10.95 5.99
CA ASP A 70 -7.68 -11.73 7.15
C ASP A 70 -8.89 -12.04 8.05
N TRP A 71 -8.87 -13.21 8.70
CA TRP A 71 -9.87 -13.54 9.72
C TRP A 71 -9.88 -12.50 10.87
N ASN A 72 -8.74 -11.88 11.14
CA ASN A 72 -8.64 -10.77 12.08
C ASN A 72 -8.83 -9.42 11.35
N PRO A 73 -9.98 -8.72 11.54
CA PRO A 73 -10.27 -7.47 10.83
C PRO A 73 -9.30 -6.32 11.18
N HIS A 74 -8.59 -6.40 12.32
CA HIS A 74 -7.57 -5.41 12.66
C HIS A 74 -6.40 -5.42 11.67
N ASN A 75 -6.07 -6.56 11.06
CA ASN A 75 -4.97 -6.65 10.09
C ASN A 75 -5.33 -5.85 8.82
N ASP A 76 -6.55 -6.03 8.30
CA ASP A 76 -7.04 -5.32 7.12
C ASP A 76 -7.11 -3.81 7.35
N ILE A 77 -7.58 -3.38 8.53
CA ILE A 77 -7.63 -1.95 8.92
C ILE A 77 -6.22 -1.35 8.93
N GLN A 78 -5.22 -2.06 9.44
CA GLN A 78 -3.84 -1.59 9.49
C GLN A 78 -3.22 -1.47 8.09
N VAL A 79 -3.50 -2.42 7.19
CA VAL A 79 -3.03 -2.35 5.80
C VAL A 79 -3.63 -1.15 5.07
N CYS A 80 -4.93 -0.89 5.24
CA CYS A 80 -5.57 0.29 4.67
C CYS A 80 -4.96 1.60 5.22
N ALA A 81 -4.65 1.63 6.52
CA ALA A 81 -4.04 2.79 7.16
C ALA A 81 -2.61 3.08 6.64
N ALA A 82 -1.87 2.05 6.22
CA ALA A 82 -0.50 2.17 5.72
C ALA A 82 -0.39 3.01 4.42
N ALA A 83 -1.43 3.02 3.58
CA ALA A 83 -1.50 3.85 2.37
C ALA A 83 -2.27 5.16 2.60
N ALA A 84 -3.19 5.19 3.57
CA ALA A 84 -4.05 6.35 3.81
C ALA A 84 -3.35 7.54 4.50
N HIS A 85 -2.09 7.41 4.94
CA HIS A 85 -1.40 8.47 5.68
C HIS A 85 -0.80 9.60 4.81
N HIS A 86 -1.54 10.06 3.80
CA HIS A 86 -1.23 11.32 3.14
C HIS A 86 -2.19 12.42 3.62
N PRO A 87 -1.72 13.41 4.43
CA PRO A 87 -2.46 14.66 4.50
C PRO A 87 -2.49 15.28 3.10
N PRO A 88 -3.61 15.90 2.68
CA PRO A 88 -3.71 16.50 1.35
C PRO A 88 -2.58 17.51 1.17
N ARG A 89 -1.77 17.33 0.13
CA ARG A 89 -0.73 18.30 -0.28
C ARG A 89 -1.42 19.54 -0.86
N GLY A 90 -1.84 20.44 0.02
CA GLY A 90 -2.33 21.78 -0.27
C GLY A 90 -2.15 22.66 0.95
N PRO A 91 -2.00 23.99 0.82
CA PRO A 91 -1.93 24.87 1.97
C PRO A 91 -3.20 24.68 2.81
N LEU A 92 -3.02 24.26 4.06
CA LEU A 92 -4.12 24.20 5.03
C LEU A 92 -4.66 25.62 5.19
N ILE A 93 -5.80 25.92 4.56
CA ILE A 93 -6.51 27.17 4.80
C ILE A 93 -6.88 27.16 6.29
N PRO A 94 -6.38 28.12 7.10
CA PRO A 94 -6.69 28.14 8.53
C PRO A 94 -8.21 28.23 8.73
N GLY A 95 -8.81 27.19 9.32
CA GLY A 95 -10.22 27.17 9.68
C GLY A 95 -11.08 26.06 9.08
N LEU A 96 -10.61 25.32 8.07
CA LEU A 96 -11.31 24.11 7.63
C LEU A 96 -10.79 22.88 8.40
N ARG A 97 -11.63 22.30 9.27
CA ARG A 97 -11.34 20.96 9.79
C ARG A 97 -11.46 19.96 8.63
N PRO A 98 -10.47 19.09 8.38
CA PRO A 98 -10.64 18.01 7.42
C PRO A 98 -11.65 17.01 7.99
N SER A 99 -12.86 17.00 7.44
CA SER A 99 -13.78 15.87 7.57
C SER A 99 -13.43 14.88 6.46
N ALA A 100 -12.58 13.91 6.78
CA ALA A 100 -12.28 12.81 5.87
C ALA A 100 -12.37 11.50 6.65
N ALA A 101 -13.58 10.96 6.73
CA ALA A 101 -13.76 9.52 6.85
C ALA A 101 -13.35 8.89 5.50
N PRO A 102 -12.63 7.77 5.48
CA PRO A 102 -12.23 7.12 4.23
C PRO A 102 -13.46 6.46 3.60
N THR A 103 -13.98 7.05 2.52
CA THR A 103 -14.96 6.38 1.66
C THR A 103 -14.20 5.60 0.60
N ALA A 104 -14.15 4.27 0.76
CA ALA A 104 -13.70 3.36 -0.29
C ALA A 104 -14.64 3.51 -1.52
N SER A 105 -14.11 3.97 -2.65
CA SER A 105 -14.85 3.99 -3.91
C SER A 105 -13.96 3.39 -5.00
N ALA A 106 -14.20 2.11 -5.29
CA ALA A 106 -13.67 1.43 -6.46
C ALA A 106 -14.25 2.10 -7.71
N ARG A 107 -13.40 2.80 -8.47
CA ARG A 107 -13.77 3.36 -9.78
C ARG A 107 -13.15 2.49 -10.86
N THR A 108 -13.89 1.47 -11.29
CA THR A 108 -13.59 0.70 -12.49
C THR A 108 -13.57 1.66 -13.67
N ARG A 109 -12.40 1.87 -14.29
CA ARG A 109 -12.34 2.53 -15.60
C ARG A 109 -12.88 1.55 -16.65
N ARG A 110 -13.70 2.12 -17.53
CA ARG A 110 -14.40 1.46 -18.64
C ARG A 110 -13.44 0.76 -19.59
#